data_AF-A0A6P1DSU9-F1
#
_entry.id   AF-A0A6P1DSU9-F1
#
_cell.length_a   1.000
_cell.length_b   1.000
_cell.length_c   1.000
_cell.angle_alpha   90.00
_cell.angle_beta   90.00
_cell.angle_gamma   90.00
#
_symmetry.space_group_name_H-M   'P 1'
#
loop_
_entity.id
_entity.type
_entity.pdbx_description
1 polymer ?
#
loop_
_entity_poly.entity_id
_entity_poly.type
_entity_poly.pdbx_seq_one_letter_code
_entity_poly.pdbx_strand_id
1 'polypeptide(L)'
;MLIRTLLIMTLAPETLQTLLSLPDIAIDRVVLTRPRTLKIYLHSTLEGAHCHRCGKRIHHAYGLSQEITLRHVSLGEYTIVIVLRPKRYQCDDCDGHPTTSQTLSWSPPRASVTKAFEDQMLLELINSTLEDESRKQGIGIDIDALQSILDRRLEPEVDWSALETLEVIGIDEIALKKGHRDFVVVISAYVNDQLRVIGLLAERTKAAVISFFFVAFPSTYGAPCASSARTSITALSAPRRRCSASES
;
A
#
# COMPACT_ATOMS: atom_id res chain seq x y z
N MET A 1 -0.40 -21.44 43.27
CA MET A 1 -1.52 -20.74 42.61
C MET A 1 -0.95 -19.55 41.85
N LEU A 2 -0.72 -19.72 40.55
CA LEU A 2 -0.05 -18.72 39.70
C LEU A 2 -1.02 -17.56 39.42
N ILE A 3 -0.76 -16.42 40.06
CA ILE A 3 -1.16 -15.11 39.57
C ILE A 3 -0.40 -14.93 38.25
N ARG A 4 -1.01 -15.33 37.14
CA ARG A 4 -0.49 -15.03 35.81
C ARG A 4 -1.13 -13.73 35.37
N THR A 5 -0.51 -12.66 35.82
CA THR A 5 -0.75 -11.26 35.47
C THR A 5 -1.25 -11.16 34.03
N LEU A 6 -2.55 -10.92 33.88
CA LEU A 6 -3.11 -10.33 32.67
C LEU A 6 -2.46 -8.95 32.59
N LEU A 7 -1.37 -8.84 31.83
CA LEU A 7 -0.91 -7.55 31.35
C LEU A 7 -1.96 -7.08 30.34
N ILE A 8 -3.12 -6.64 30.83
CA ILE A 8 -3.97 -5.73 30.08
C ILE A 8 -3.17 -4.44 30.08
N MET A 9 -2.25 -4.29 29.12
CA MET A 9 -1.88 -2.95 28.68
C MET A 9 -3.20 -2.35 28.22
N THR A 10 -3.78 -1.48 29.05
CA THR A 10 -4.92 -0.65 28.70
C THR A 10 -4.45 0.37 27.65
N LEU A 11 -4.11 -0.11 26.46
CA LEU A 11 -4.06 0.73 25.28
C LEU A 11 -5.50 1.19 25.07
N ALA A 12 -5.73 2.48 25.28
CA ALA A 12 -7.00 3.09 24.94
C ALA A 12 -7.28 2.79 23.45
N PRO A 13 -8.52 2.41 23.07
CA PRO A 13 -8.87 2.09 21.68
C PRO A 13 -8.42 3.16 20.68
N GLU A 14 -8.43 4.43 21.08
CA GLU A 14 -8.01 5.58 20.29
C GLU A 14 -6.51 5.56 19.97
N THR A 15 -5.69 5.17 20.95
CA THR A 15 -4.24 4.98 20.75
C THR A 15 -3.98 3.86 19.76
N LEU A 16 -4.71 2.75 19.88
CA LEU A 16 -4.56 1.63 18.96
C LEU A 16 -5.01 1.99 17.54
N GLN A 17 -6.10 2.72 17.39
CA GLN A 17 -6.55 3.22 16.08
C GLN A 17 -5.49 4.11 15.41
N THR A 18 -4.86 4.99 16.19
CA THR A 18 -3.78 5.85 15.71
C THR A 18 -2.58 5.02 15.26
N LEU A 19 -2.19 4.01 16.04
CA LEU A 19 -1.05 3.13 15.71
C LEU A 19 -1.30 2.31 14.44
N LEU A 20 -2.52 1.85 14.19
CA LEU A 20 -2.88 1.11 12.97
C LEU A 20 -2.90 2.01 11.73
N SER A 21 -3.04 3.33 11.91
CA SER A 21 -3.15 4.30 10.80
C SER A 21 -4.26 3.95 9.80
N LEU A 22 -5.39 3.43 10.30
CA LEU A 22 -6.54 3.05 9.49
C LEU A 22 -7.65 4.11 9.62
N PRO A 23 -8.03 4.80 8.53
CA PRO A 23 -9.16 5.73 8.55
C PRO A 23 -10.50 5.00 8.59
N ASP A 24 -11.53 5.72 8.99
CA ASP A 24 -12.94 5.30 8.93
C ASP A 24 -13.27 4.00 9.69
N ILE A 25 -12.65 3.80 10.85
CA ILE A 25 -12.91 2.66 11.73
C ILE A 25 -13.31 3.08 13.15
N ALA A 26 -13.96 2.16 13.84
CA ALA A 26 -14.05 2.17 15.30
C ALA A 26 -13.76 0.75 15.82
N ILE A 27 -12.92 0.67 16.85
CA ILE A 27 -12.49 -0.61 17.42
C ILE A 27 -13.54 -1.10 18.41
N ASP A 28 -14.09 -2.29 18.14
CA ASP A 28 -15.09 -2.92 18.99
C ASP A 28 -14.44 -3.71 20.13
N ARG A 29 -13.41 -4.47 19.80
CA ARG A 29 -12.77 -5.41 20.73
C ARG A 29 -11.38 -5.79 20.27
N VAL A 30 -10.48 -6.01 21.22
CA VAL A 30 -9.14 -6.53 20.98
C VAL A 30 -8.94 -7.83 21.76
N VAL A 31 -8.42 -8.86 21.10
CA VAL A 31 -8.16 -10.18 21.70
C VAL A 31 -6.73 -10.58 21.41
N LEU A 32 -5.95 -10.82 22.47
CA LEU A 32 -4.62 -11.40 22.36
C LEU A 32 -4.70 -12.93 22.35
N THR A 33 -4.35 -13.55 21.23
CA THR A 33 -4.27 -15.01 21.08
C THR A 33 -2.82 -15.49 20.99
N ARG A 34 -2.59 -16.77 21.26
CA ARG A 34 -1.26 -17.37 21.10
C ARG A 34 -1.06 -17.89 19.66
N PRO A 35 0.17 -17.81 19.12
CA PRO A 35 1.34 -17.11 19.65
C PRO A 35 1.31 -15.61 19.27
N ARG A 36 1.23 -14.71 20.28
CA ARG A 36 1.35 -13.24 20.14
C ARG A 36 0.54 -12.61 18.99
N THR A 37 -0.65 -13.11 18.70
CA THR A 37 -1.51 -12.54 17.66
C THR A 37 -2.52 -11.59 18.29
N LEU A 38 -2.54 -10.34 17.84
CA LEU A 38 -3.52 -9.35 18.25
C LEU A 38 -4.68 -9.33 17.25
N LYS A 39 -5.82 -9.93 17.61
CA LYS A 39 -7.04 -9.89 16.81
C LYS A 39 -7.86 -8.65 17.18
N ILE A 40 -8.02 -7.75 16.22
CA ILE A 40 -8.71 -6.48 16.38
C ILE A 40 -10.03 -6.57 15.62
N TYR A 41 -11.13 -6.63 16.36
CA TYR A 41 -12.48 -6.57 15.83
C TYR A 41 -12.87 -5.09 15.71
N LEU A 42 -13.30 -4.69 14.52
CA LEU A 42 -13.69 -3.33 14.23
C LEU A 42 -14.87 -3.28 13.28
N HIS A 43 -15.51 -2.12 13.22
CA HIS A 43 -16.49 -1.77 12.20
C HIS A 43 -16.09 -0.48 11.48
N SER A 44 -16.64 -0.32 10.27
CA SER A 44 -16.46 0.87 9.46
C SER A 44 -17.38 2.00 9.94
N THR A 45 -16.82 3.19 10.14
CA THR A 45 -17.58 4.42 10.38
C THR A 45 -17.95 5.13 9.08
N LEU A 46 -17.42 4.67 7.94
CA LEU A 46 -17.79 5.21 6.62
C LEU A 46 -19.25 4.87 6.31
N GLU A 47 -19.97 5.88 5.81
CA GLU A 47 -21.36 5.76 5.35
C GLU A 47 -21.45 5.79 3.82
N GLY A 48 -22.26 4.88 3.31
CA GLY A 48 -22.47 4.65 1.89
C GLY A 48 -21.38 3.82 1.19
N ALA A 49 -21.62 3.57 -0.09
CA ALA A 49 -20.71 2.93 -1.02
C ALA A 49 -21.01 3.40 -2.46
N HIS A 50 -20.15 3.10 -3.42
CA HIS A 50 -20.44 3.31 -4.84
C HIS A 50 -21.05 2.05 -5.45
N CYS A 51 -22.10 2.19 -6.26
CA CYS A 51 -22.71 1.06 -6.97
C CYS A 51 -21.69 0.41 -7.90
N HIS A 52 -21.49 -0.91 -7.79
CA HIS A 52 -20.59 -1.62 -8.69
C HIS A 52 -21.10 -1.68 -10.14
N ARG A 53 -22.39 -1.42 -10.38
CA ARG A 53 -23.01 -1.43 -11.72
C ARG A 53 -23.02 -0.04 -12.37
N CYS A 54 -23.47 0.99 -11.65
CA CYS A 54 -23.67 2.33 -12.23
C CYS A 54 -22.72 3.42 -11.66
N GLY A 55 -21.88 3.10 -10.68
CA GLY A 55 -20.93 4.03 -10.06
C GLY A 55 -21.54 5.07 -9.11
N LYS A 56 -22.86 5.26 -9.13
CA LYS A 56 -23.54 6.24 -8.27
C LYS A 56 -23.36 5.90 -6.78
N ARG A 57 -23.37 6.94 -5.95
CA ARG A 57 -23.26 6.80 -4.50
C ARG A 57 -24.57 6.28 -3.91
N ILE A 58 -24.48 5.27 -3.07
CA ILE A 58 -25.59 4.58 -2.42
C ILE A 58 -25.51 4.83 -0.92
N HIS A 59 -26.65 5.18 -0.32
CA HIS A 59 -26.79 5.33 1.14
C HIS A 59 -27.80 4.34 1.76
N HIS A 60 -28.59 3.65 0.93
CA HIS A 60 -29.53 2.65 1.38
C HIS A 60 -28.81 1.42 1.95
N ALA A 61 -28.75 1.34 3.28
CA ALA A 61 -28.16 0.22 4.00
C ALA A 61 -29.03 -1.04 3.83
N TYR A 62 -28.43 -2.12 3.36
CA TYR A 62 -29.08 -3.40 3.11
C TYR A 62 -28.72 -4.46 4.15
N GLY A 63 -27.51 -4.40 4.70
CA GLY A 63 -27.06 -5.33 5.73
C GLY A 63 -25.55 -5.38 5.87
N LEU A 64 -25.04 -6.53 6.30
CA LEU A 64 -23.60 -6.80 6.43
C LEU A 64 -23.17 -7.90 5.46
N SER A 65 -21.94 -7.82 5.00
CA SER A 65 -21.27 -8.89 4.27
C SER A 65 -20.78 -9.97 5.23
N GLN A 66 -20.25 -11.06 4.67
CA GLN A 66 -19.49 -12.03 5.43
C GLN A 66 -18.32 -11.36 6.16
N GLU A 67 -17.98 -11.92 7.32
CA GLU A 67 -16.84 -11.52 8.10
C GLU A 67 -15.56 -11.81 7.32
N ILE A 68 -14.71 -10.80 7.19
CA ILE A 68 -13.40 -10.91 6.56
C ILE A 68 -12.32 -10.74 7.61
N THR A 69 -11.19 -11.40 7.36
CA THR A 69 -10.00 -11.34 8.21
C THR A 69 -8.83 -10.88 7.37
N LEU A 70 -8.15 -9.83 7.83
CA LEU A 70 -7.03 -9.20 7.11
C LEU A 70 -5.80 -9.17 8.00
N ARG A 71 -4.65 -9.66 7.50
CA ARG A 71 -3.36 -9.44 8.17
C ARG A 71 -2.94 -7.98 7.98
N HIS A 72 -2.46 -7.38 9.06
CA HIS A 72 -1.94 -6.02 9.08
C HIS A 72 -0.45 -6.02 9.49
N VAL A 73 0.19 -4.87 9.36
CA VAL A 73 1.58 -4.64 9.76
C VAL A 73 1.76 -5.08 11.22
N SER A 74 2.80 -5.89 11.47
CA SER A 74 3.14 -6.36 12.81
C SER A 74 3.56 -5.21 13.72
N LEU A 75 3.17 -5.26 14.99
CA LEU A 75 3.60 -4.31 16.00
C LEU A 75 4.61 -4.99 16.92
N GLY A 76 5.91 -4.74 16.68
CA GLY A 76 6.99 -5.49 17.32
C GLY A 76 6.89 -6.98 17.02
N GLU A 77 6.82 -7.80 18.07
CA GLU A 77 6.69 -9.26 17.95
C GLU A 77 5.23 -9.74 17.79
N TYR A 78 4.26 -8.83 17.69
CA TYR A 78 2.84 -9.16 17.60
C TYR A 78 2.33 -9.14 16.17
N THR A 79 1.81 -10.28 15.69
CA THR A 79 1.06 -10.33 14.43
C THR A 79 -0.28 -9.64 14.63
N ILE A 80 -0.59 -8.64 13.80
CA ILE A 80 -1.89 -7.96 13.84
C ILE A 80 -2.84 -8.59 12.82
N VAL A 81 -4.05 -8.90 13.27
CA VAL A 81 -5.12 -9.43 12.45
C VAL A 81 -6.38 -8.59 12.67
N ILE A 82 -6.89 -7.99 11.61
CA ILE A 82 -8.11 -7.20 11.61
C ILE A 82 -9.27 -8.10 11.21
N VAL A 83 -10.37 -7.99 11.94
CA VAL A 83 -11.61 -8.71 11.69
C VAL A 83 -12.74 -7.70 11.55
N LEU A 84 -13.45 -7.71 10.42
CA LEU A 84 -14.57 -6.81 10.19
C LEU A 84 -15.66 -7.45 9.33
N ARG A 85 -16.86 -6.85 9.38
CA ARG A 85 -17.97 -7.16 8.48
C ARG A 85 -18.29 -5.93 7.64
N PRO A 86 -17.90 -5.89 6.35
CA PRO A 86 -18.19 -4.76 5.49
C PRO A 86 -19.70 -4.50 5.40
N LYS A 87 -20.12 -3.24 5.47
CA LYS A 87 -21.51 -2.84 5.24
C LYS A 87 -21.92 -3.19 3.80
N ARG A 88 -23.18 -3.56 3.58
CA ARG A 88 -23.77 -3.79 2.25
C ARG A 88 -24.84 -2.74 1.99
N TYR A 89 -24.83 -2.22 0.78
CA TYR A 89 -25.76 -1.20 0.31
C TYR A 89 -26.52 -1.70 -0.91
N GLN A 90 -27.78 -1.29 -1.06
CA GLN A 90 -28.63 -1.66 -2.20
C GLN A 90 -28.83 -0.44 -3.11
N CYS A 91 -28.60 -0.61 -4.41
CA CYS A 91 -28.79 0.46 -5.38
C CYS A 91 -30.27 0.57 -5.78
N ASP A 92 -30.90 1.72 -5.50
CA ASP A 92 -32.30 1.94 -5.89
C ASP A 92 -32.45 2.38 -7.36
N ASP A 93 -31.37 2.88 -7.98
CA ASP A 93 -31.36 3.40 -9.35
C ASP A 93 -31.15 2.33 -10.42
N CYS A 94 -30.56 1.20 -10.06
CA CYS A 94 -30.27 0.12 -11.00
C CYS A 94 -31.43 -0.87 -11.02
N ASP A 95 -31.86 -1.24 -12.22
CA ASP A 95 -32.80 -2.36 -12.39
C ASP A 95 -32.25 -3.63 -11.72
N GLY A 96 -33.15 -4.37 -11.05
CA GLY A 96 -32.82 -5.54 -10.21
C GLY A 96 -32.22 -5.21 -8.83
N HIS A 97 -32.14 -3.94 -8.43
CA HIS A 97 -31.67 -3.47 -7.12
C HIS A 97 -30.40 -4.19 -6.61
N PRO A 98 -29.29 -4.14 -7.37
CA PRO A 98 -28.07 -4.85 -7.03
C PRO A 98 -27.51 -4.35 -5.72
N THR A 99 -26.84 -5.25 -5.00
CA THR A 99 -26.19 -4.94 -3.72
C THR A 99 -24.67 -4.82 -3.91
N THR A 100 -24.06 -3.88 -3.20
CA THR A 100 -22.61 -3.68 -3.18
C THR A 100 -22.09 -3.77 -1.76
N SER A 101 -21.01 -4.53 -1.55
CA SER A 101 -20.26 -4.50 -0.31
C SER A 101 -19.35 -3.27 -0.28
N GLN A 102 -19.30 -2.59 0.87
CA GLN A 102 -18.45 -1.44 1.12
C GLN A 102 -16.98 -1.81 0.93
N THR A 103 -16.25 -0.93 0.25
CA THR A 103 -14.80 -0.96 0.14
C THR A 103 -14.20 0.13 1.01
N LEU A 104 -13.10 -0.17 1.71
CA LEU A 104 -12.37 0.78 2.53
C LEU A 104 -11.03 1.08 1.87
N SER A 105 -10.52 2.31 2.02
CA SER A 105 -9.29 2.77 1.36
C SER A 105 -8.05 1.92 1.69
N TRP A 106 -8.07 1.26 2.85
CA TRP A 106 -7.00 0.41 3.37
C TRP A 106 -7.26 -1.10 3.21
N SER A 107 -8.44 -1.51 2.73
CA SER A 107 -8.85 -2.92 2.57
C SER A 107 -9.06 -3.23 1.08
N PRO A 108 -8.04 -3.76 0.38
CA PRO A 108 -8.17 -4.12 -1.02
C PRO A 108 -9.26 -5.19 -1.23
N PRO A 109 -10.06 -5.12 -2.30
CA PRO A 109 -11.08 -6.13 -2.59
C PRO A 109 -10.44 -7.51 -2.75
N ARG A 110 -11.04 -8.53 -2.12
CA ARG A 110 -10.60 -9.95 -2.19
C ARG A 110 -9.17 -10.22 -1.67
N ALA A 111 -8.56 -9.27 -0.96
CA ALA A 111 -7.28 -9.49 -0.31
C ALA A 111 -7.45 -10.08 1.09
N SER A 112 -6.45 -10.84 1.54
CA SER A 112 -6.31 -11.33 2.93
C SER A 112 -5.41 -10.44 3.78
N VAL A 113 -4.95 -9.32 3.24
CA VAL A 113 -4.02 -8.37 3.86
C VAL A 113 -4.49 -6.92 3.66
N THR A 114 -4.09 -6.02 4.54
CA THR A 114 -4.32 -4.57 4.36
C THR A 114 -3.36 -3.95 3.35
N LYS A 115 -3.73 -2.80 2.76
CA LYS A 115 -2.85 -2.02 1.88
C LYS A 115 -1.51 -1.65 2.55
N ALA A 116 -1.55 -1.25 3.83
CA ALA A 116 -0.33 -0.94 4.58
C ALA A 116 0.61 -2.16 4.69
N PHE A 117 0.05 -3.37 4.79
CA PHE A 117 0.83 -4.60 4.78
C PHE A 117 1.41 -4.88 3.39
N GLU A 118 0.63 -4.67 2.31
CA GLU A 118 1.15 -4.77 0.93
C GLU A 118 2.33 -3.81 0.72
N ASP A 119 2.21 -2.55 1.17
CA ASP A 119 3.26 -1.54 1.03
C ASP A 119 4.54 -1.91 1.80
N GLN A 120 4.43 -2.38 3.05
CA GLN A 120 5.58 -2.87 3.80
C GLN A 120 6.28 -4.03 3.09
N MET A 121 5.49 -5.00 2.63
CA MET A 121 6.01 -6.19 1.96
C MET A 121 6.76 -5.84 0.67
N LEU A 122 6.26 -4.88 -0.12
CA LEU A 122 6.95 -4.41 -1.32
C LEU A 122 8.29 -3.73 -1.00
N LEU A 123 8.39 -3.01 0.13
CA LEU A 123 9.65 -2.46 0.61
C LEU A 123 10.61 -3.56 1.09
N GLU A 124 10.10 -4.59 1.78
CA GLU A 124 10.91 -5.72 2.25
C GLU A 124 11.46 -6.59 1.11
N LEU A 125 10.77 -6.59 -0.04
CA LEU A 125 11.24 -7.24 -1.26
C LEU A 125 12.39 -6.48 -1.95
N ILE A 126 12.62 -5.21 -1.63
CA ILE A 126 13.77 -4.47 -2.14
C ILE A 126 15.05 -5.17 -1.65
N ASN A 127 15.90 -5.59 -2.59
CA ASN A 127 17.09 -6.42 -2.34
C ASN A 127 16.81 -7.84 -1.78
N SER A 128 15.60 -8.38 -1.97
CA SER A 128 15.23 -9.75 -1.58
C SER A 128 14.48 -10.47 -2.72
N THR A 129 14.09 -11.73 -2.50
CA THR A 129 13.27 -12.52 -3.44
C THR A 129 11.92 -12.85 -2.81
N LEU A 130 10.92 -13.20 -3.61
CA LEU A 130 9.62 -13.68 -3.10
C LEU A 130 9.77 -14.91 -2.19
N GLU A 131 10.68 -15.82 -2.53
CA GLU A 131 10.97 -17.02 -1.73
C GLU A 131 11.59 -16.67 -0.37
N ASP A 132 12.49 -15.69 -0.34
CA ASP A 132 13.10 -15.21 0.90
C ASP A 132 12.06 -14.52 1.78
N GLU A 133 11.19 -13.70 1.19
CA GLU A 133 10.17 -12.96 1.92
C GLU A 133 9.05 -13.85 2.45
N SER A 134 8.56 -14.80 1.64
CA SER A 134 7.61 -15.82 2.12
C SER A 134 8.16 -16.59 3.33
N ARG A 135 9.47 -16.89 3.33
CA ARG A 135 10.14 -17.55 4.47
C ARG A 135 10.23 -16.65 5.71
N LYS A 136 10.48 -15.34 5.55
CA LYS A 136 10.51 -14.37 6.66
C LYS A 136 9.13 -14.16 7.29
N GLN A 137 8.08 -14.12 6.48
CA GLN A 137 6.71 -13.85 6.95
C GLN A 137 6.04 -15.04 7.66
N GLY A 138 6.70 -16.20 7.68
CA GLY A 138 6.21 -17.44 8.26
C GLY A 138 5.05 -18.05 7.47
N ILE A 139 4.40 -19.07 8.05
CA ILE A 139 3.31 -19.91 7.48
C ILE A 139 2.08 -19.10 6.97
N GLY A 140 2.06 -17.77 7.12
CA GLY A 140 0.87 -16.95 6.87
C GLY A 140 0.71 -16.33 5.48
N ILE A 141 1.76 -16.26 4.64
CA ILE A 141 1.65 -15.72 3.27
C ILE A 141 2.45 -16.61 2.32
N ASP A 142 1.72 -17.35 1.49
CA ASP A 142 2.30 -18.16 0.43
C ASP A 142 2.72 -17.30 -0.78
N ILE A 143 3.51 -17.90 -1.67
CA ILE A 143 4.03 -17.22 -2.87
C ILE A 143 2.88 -16.75 -3.77
N ASP A 144 1.76 -17.47 -3.80
CA ASP A 144 0.60 -17.13 -4.64
C ASP A 144 -0.11 -15.85 -4.14
N ALA A 145 -0.22 -15.67 -2.81
CA ALA A 145 -0.72 -14.44 -2.22
C ALA A 145 0.22 -13.26 -2.49
N LEU A 146 1.55 -13.48 -2.45
CA LEU A 146 2.54 -12.46 -2.84
C LEU A 146 2.38 -12.05 -4.31
N GLN A 147 2.25 -13.04 -5.20
CA GLN A 147 2.02 -12.79 -6.62
C GLN A 147 0.73 -12.01 -6.85
N SER A 148 -0.36 -12.35 -6.15
CA SER A 148 -1.62 -11.61 -6.21
C SER A 148 -1.48 -10.15 -5.78
N ILE A 149 -0.64 -9.86 -4.78
CA ILE A 149 -0.33 -8.49 -4.37
C ILE A 149 0.41 -7.76 -5.48
N LEU A 150 1.43 -8.37 -6.06
CA LEU A 150 2.18 -7.78 -7.18
C LEU A 150 1.26 -7.50 -8.37
N ASP A 151 0.47 -8.48 -8.82
CA ASP A 151 -0.43 -8.35 -9.97
C ASP A 151 -1.43 -7.21 -9.79
N ARG A 152 -1.95 -7.03 -8.58
CA ARG A 152 -2.87 -5.93 -8.23
C ARG A 152 -2.19 -4.56 -8.15
N ARG A 153 -0.89 -4.53 -7.86
CA ARG A 153 -0.10 -3.31 -7.64
C ARG A 153 0.75 -2.93 -8.86
N LEU A 154 0.83 -3.78 -9.88
CA LEU A 154 1.60 -3.57 -11.12
C LEU A 154 0.98 -2.52 -12.07
N GLU A 155 -0.26 -2.10 -11.83
CA GLU A 155 -1.02 -1.25 -12.77
C GLU A 155 -1.86 -0.09 -12.20
N PRO A 156 -1.93 0.23 -10.88
CA PRO A 156 -2.68 1.40 -10.46
C PRO A 156 -1.97 2.69 -10.89
N GLU A 157 -2.75 3.56 -11.51
CA GLU A 157 -2.39 4.95 -11.82
C GLU A 157 -1.91 5.63 -10.53
N VAL A 158 -0.67 6.11 -10.55
CA VAL A 158 -0.09 6.81 -9.40
C VAL A 158 -0.82 8.12 -9.23
N ASP A 159 -1.34 8.36 -8.02
CA ASP A 159 -1.90 9.66 -7.69
C ASP A 159 -0.77 10.66 -7.47
N TRP A 160 -0.32 11.26 -8.56
CA TRP A 160 0.73 12.28 -8.56
C TRP A 160 0.33 13.54 -7.80
N SER A 161 -0.97 13.79 -7.61
CA SER A 161 -1.44 14.96 -6.86
C SER A 161 -1.10 14.88 -5.36
N ALA A 162 -0.93 13.67 -4.84
CA ALA A 162 -0.53 13.41 -3.46
C ALA A 162 0.99 13.53 -3.24
N LEU A 163 1.78 13.77 -4.30
CA LEU A 163 3.24 13.81 -4.28
C LEU A 163 3.73 15.23 -4.57
N GLU A 164 3.63 16.12 -3.58
CA GLU A 164 4.03 17.53 -3.73
C GLU A 164 5.51 17.72 -4.08
N THR A 165 6.38 16.87 -3.52
CA THR A 165 7.83 16.88 -3.76
C THR A 165 8.39 15.47 -3.81
N LEU A 166 9.21 15.17 -4.83
CA LEU A 166 10.00 13.95 -4.91
C LEU A 166 11.48 14.30 -4.82
N GLU A 167 12.00 14.44 -3.60
CA GLU A 167 13.42 14.80 -3.40
C GLU A 167 14.35 13.61 -3.60
N VAL A 168 13.95 12.44 -3.08
CA VAL A 168 14.73 11.20 -3.12
C VAL A 168 13.86 10.09 -3.69
N ILE A 169 14.33 9.51 -4.80
CA ILE A 169 13.68 8.41 -5.51
C ILE A 169 14.64 7.20 -5.51
N GLY A 170 14.12 6.05 -5.10
CA GLY A 170 14.75 4.74 -5.26
C GLY A 170 14.12 3.98 -6.43
N ILE A 171 14.96 3.32 -7.23
CA ILE A 171 14.53 2.46 -8.32
C ILE A 171 15.28 1.14 -8.15
N ASP A 172 14.55 0.09 -7.79
CA ASP A 172 15.11 -1.21 -7.45
C ASP A 172 14.47 -2.33 -8.28
N GLU A 173 15.24 -3.35 -8.66
CA GLU A 173 14.73 -4.53 -9.36
C GLU A 173 14.48 -5.66 -8.35
N ILE A 174 13.24 -6.15 -8.24
CA ILE A 174 12.91 -7.37 -7.51
C ILE A 174 12.94 -8.56 -8.47
N ALA A 175 13.70 -9.61 -8.13
CA ALA A 175 13.59 -10.90 -8.80
C ALA A 175 12.39 -11.69 -8.24
N LEU A 176 11.43 -12.04 -9.09
CA LEU A 176 10.24 -12.80 -8.66
C LEU A 176 10.59 -14.24 -8.26
N LYS A 177 11.56 -14.86 -8.92
CA LYS A 177 12.04 -16.22 -8.61
C LYS A 177 13.55 -16.31 -8.75
N LYS A 178 14.18 -17.14 -7.90
CA LYS A 178 15.63 -17.33 -7.96
C LYS A 178 16.03 -17.99 -9.28
N GLY A 179 16.85 -17.31 -10.08
CA GLY A 179 17.36 -17.84 -11.35
C GLY A 179 16.45 -17.67 -12.57
N HIS A 180 15.28 -17.04 -12.43
CA HIS A 180 14.41 -16.68 -13.55
C HIS A 180 14.55 -15.19 -13.91
N ARG A 181 14.27 -14.84 -15.16
CA ARG A 181 14.39 -13.47 -15.71
C ARG A 181 13.13 -12.63 -15.52
N ASP A 182 12.29 -12.99 -14.55
CA ASP A 182 11.07 -12.26 -14.25
C ASP A 182 11.39 -11.26 -13.13
N PHE A 183 11.45 -9.98 -13.50
CA PHE A 183 11.77 -8.89 -12.60
C PHE A 183 10.64 -7.87 -12.57
N VAL A 184 10.36 -7.32 -11.41
CA VAL A 184 9.50 -6.14 -11.24
C VAL A 184 10.37 -4.99 -10.78
N VAL A 185 10.20 -3.81 -11.36
CA VAL A 185 10.84 -2.59 -10.86
C VAL A 185 9.97 -1.99 -9.78
N VAL A 186 10.53 -1.78 -8.59
CA VAL A 186 9.92 -0.97 -7.54
C VAL A 186 10.44 0.44 -7.66
N ILE A 187 9.52 1.38 -7.72
CA ILE A 187 9.83 2.80 -7.60
C ILE A 187 9.37 3.24 -6.21
N SER A 188 10.31 3.68 -5.41
CA SER A 188 10.07 4.19 -4.06
C SER A 188 10.50 5.66 -3.96
N ALA A 189 9.89 6.39 -3.04
CA ALA A 189 10.28 7.77 -2.75
C ALA A 189 10.04 8.10 -1.28
N TYR A 190 10.76 9.10 -0.78
CA TYR A 190 10.44 9.71 0.50
C TYR A 190 9.26 10.69 0.33
N VAL A 191 8.18 10.43 1.05
CA VAL A 191 6.97 11.27 1.08
C VAL A 191 6.65 11.55 2.54
N ASN A 192 6.73 12.83 2.95
CA ASN A 192 6.60 13.25 4.35
C ASN A 192 7.53 12.47 5.29
N ASP A 193 8.84 12.45 4.94
CA ASP A 193 9.91 11.75 5.68
C ASP A 193 9.74 10.23 5.83
N GLN A 194 8.83 9.62 5.08
CA GLN A 194 8.59 8.18 5.07
C GLN A 194 8.88 7.59 3.70
N LEU A 195 9.66 6.52 3.65
CA LEU A 195 9.88 5.75 2.43
C LEU A 195 8.59 5.03 2.03
N ARG A 196 8.10 5.27 0.83
CA ARG A 196 6.88 4.67 0.28
C ARG A 196 7.11 4.12 -1.11
N VAL A 197 6.45 3.02 -1.44
CA VAL A 197 6.36 2.53 -2.82
C VAL A 197 5.36 3.41 -3.56
N ILE A 198 5.85 4.08 -4.61
CA ILE A 198 5.04 4.96 -5.46
C ILE A 198 4.64 4.28 -6.77
N GLY A 199 5.33 3.21 -7.19
CA GLY A 199 4.96 2.45 -8.37
C GLY A 199 5.65 1.10 -8.48
N LEU A 200 5.03 0.19 -9.24
CA LEU A 200 5.62 -1.07 -9.69
C LEU A 200 5.54 -1.12 -11.21
N LEU A 201 6.62 -1.52 -11.87
CA LEU A 201 6.65 -1.73 -13.32
C LEU A 201 6.96 -3.19 -13.63
N ALA A 202 6.19 -3.77 -14.55
CA ALA A 202 6.41 -5.13 -15.04
C ALA A 202 7.69 -5.29 -15.87
N GLU A 203 8.25 -4.18 -16.35
CA GLU A 203 9.45 -4.17 -17.17
C GLU A 203 10.49 -3.15 -16.68
N ARG A 204 11.77 -3.53 -16.80
CA ARG A 204 12.92 -2.73 -16.38
C ARG A 204 13.51 -1.83 -17.46
N THR A 205 12.81 -1.68 -18.58
CA THR A 205 13.35 -0.89 -19.68
C THR A 205 13.45 0.57 -19.27
N LYS A 206 14.51 1.26 -19.72
CA LYS A 206 14.63 2.71 -19.53
C LYS A 206 13.39 3.45 -20.07
N ALA A 207 12.80 2.92 -21.15
CA ALA A 207 11.58 3.45 -21.74
C ALA A 207 10.40 3.39 -20.76
N ALA A 208 10.18 2.24 -20.10
CA ALA A 208 9.10 2.10 -19.11
C ALA A 208 9.27 3.04 -17.91
N VAL A 209 10.50 3.15 -17.39
CA VAL A 209 10.80 4.08 -16.28
C VAL A 209 10.56 5.54 -16.72
N ILE A 210 10.98 5.92 -17.93
CA ILE A 210 10.70 7.26 -18.46
C ILE A 210 9.19 7.47 -18.60
N SER A 211 8.46 6.53 -19.20
CA SER A 211 7.01 6.64 -19.39
C SER A 211 6.27 6.81 -18.07
N PHE A 212 6.71 6.11 -17.02
CA PHE A 212 6.17 6.25 -15.67
C PHE A 212 6.29 7.69 -15.15
N PHE A 213 7.47 8.32 -15.27
CA PHE A 213 7.67 9.70 -14.83
C PHE A 213 7.16 10.76 -15.82
N PHE A 214 6.97 10.42 -17.10
CA PHE A 214 6.47 11.36 -18.11
C PHE A 214 5.00 11.74 -17.87
N VAL A 215 4.21 10.80 -17.34
CA VAL A 215 2.83 11.07 -16.87
C VAL A 215 2.82 12.00 -15.66
N ALA A 216 3.80 11.85 -14.76
CA ALA A 216 3.95 12.65 -13.55
C ALA A 216 4.31 14.11 -13.81
N PHE A 217 5.17 14.33 -14.80
CA PHE A 217 5.75 15.62 -15.12
C PHE A 217 5.64 15.84 -16.64
N PRO A 218 4.47 16.28 -17.15
CA PRO A 218 4.37 16.67 -18.55
C PRO A 218 5.41 17.78 -18.79
N SER A 219 6.45 17.44 -19.55
CA SER A 219 7.61 18.30 -19.70
C SER A 219 7.21 19.64 -20.32
N THR A 220 7.49 20.75 -19.64
CA THR A 220 7.81 22.03 -20.30
C THR A 220 9.23 22.04 -20.86
N TYR A 221 9.97 20.93 -20.77
CA TYR A 221 11.28 20.78 -21.36
C TYR A 221 11.19 20.30 -22.81
N GLY A 222 11.57 21.17 -23.74
CA GLY A 222 11.70 20.87 -25.15
C GLY A 222 12.59 19.65 -25.41
N ALA A 223 12.30 18.98 -26.53
CA ALA A 223 12.90 17.73 -26.98
C ALA A 223 14.43 17.65 -26.74
N PRO A 224 14.95 16.49 -26.29
CA PRO A 224 16.39 16.32 -26.17
C PRO A 224 17.01 16.27 -27.57
N CYS A 225 17.87 17.24 -27.86
CA CYS A 225 18.73 17.21 -29.03
C CYS A 225 19.64 15.97 -28.92
N ALA A 226 19.49 15.05 -29.87
CA ALA A 226 20.31 13.86 -29.96
C ALA A 226 21.78 14.24 -30.19
N SER A 227 22.65 14.08 -29.20
CA SER A 227 24.06 13.74 -29.47
C SER A 227 24.80 13.17 -28.26
N SER A 228 25.38 11.99 -28.53
CA SER A 228 26.55 11.38 -27.90
C SER A 228 26.46 10.84 -26.46
N ALA A 229 26.78 9.55 -26.39
CA ALA A 229 26.98 8.77 -25.19
C ALA A 229 28.23 9.20 -24.39
N ARG A 230 28.15 9.10 -23.06
CA ARG A 230 29.20 8.48 -22.23
C ARG A 230 28.68 8.12 -20.84
N THR A 231 28.90 6.86 -20.51
CA THR A 231 28.82 6.24 -19.19
C THR A 231 29.66 7.01 -18.17
N SER A 232 29.07 7.35 -17.01
CA SER A 232 29.70 7.37 -15.67
C SER A 232 28.64 7.81 -14.66
N ILE A 233 28.16 6.88 -13.83
CA ILE A 233 27.37 7.20 -12.64
C ILE A 233 28.36 7.75 -11.60
N THR A 234 28.27 9.04 -11.31
CA THR A 234 28.92 9.64 -10.14
C THR A 234 27.94 10.64 -9.55
N ALA A 235 27.73 10.50 -8.23
CA ALA A 235 26.74 11.19 -7.43
C ALA A 235 26.58 12.69 -7.77
N LEU A 236 25.39 13.09 -8.19
CA LEU A 236 25.00 14.50 -8.20
C LEU A 236 24.56 14.88 -6.79
N SER A 237 25.51 15.44 -6.04
CA SER A 237 25.19 16.40 -4.99
C SER A 237 24.65 17.68 -5.66
N ALA A 238 23.46 18.12 -5.26
CA ALA A 238 22.84 19.33 -5.78
C ALA A 238 23.66 20.58 -5.39
N PRO A 239 24.08 21.43 -6.35
CA PRO A 239 24.77 22.67 -6.01
C PRO A 239 23.77 23.72 -5.53
N ARG A 240 23.91 24.14 -4.27
CA ARG A 240 23.30 25.38 -3.74
C ARG A 240 23.83 26.56 -4.55
N ARG A 241 22.98 27.30 -5.27
CA ARG A 241 23.36 28.60 -5.84
C ARG A 241 23.00 29.73 -4.89
N ARG A 242 24.03 30.39 -4.37
CA ARG A 242 23.99 31.79 -3.91
C ARG A 242 23.73 32.67 -5.12
N CYS A 243 22.79 33.60 -4.99
CA CYS A 243 22.70 34.74 -5.90
C CYS A 243 23.72 35.82 -5.49
N SER A 244 24.59 36.17 -6.43
CA SER A 244 25.46 37.34 -6.50
C SER A 244 25.72 37.53 -8.00
N ALA A 245 25.73 38.70 -8.63
CA ALA A 245 25.58 40.09 -8.21
C ALA A 245 25.22 40.96 -9.44
N SER A 246 24.80 42.19 -9.16
CA SER A 246 25.15 43.47 -9.82
C SER A 246 25.30 43.62 -11.36
N GLU A 247 24.59 44.64 -11.83
CA GLU A 247 25.03 45.74 -12.72
C GLU A 247 25.27 45.48 -14.22
N SER A 248 24.39 46.09 -15.03
CA SER A 248 24.75 47.03 -16.10
C SER A 248 23.65 48.10 -16.18
#